data_AF-A0A969ZQJ7-F1
#
_entry.id   AF-A0A969ZQJ7-F1
#
_cell.length_a   1.000
_cell.length_b   1.000
_cell.length_c   1.000
_cell.angle_alpha   90.00
_cell.angle_beta   90.00
_cell.angle_gamma   90.00
#
_symmetry.space_group_name_H-M   'P 1'
#
loop_
_entity.id
_entity.type
_entity.pdbx_description
1 polymer ?
#
loop_
_entity_poly.entity_id
_entity_poly.type
_entity_poly.pdbx_seq_one_letter_code
_entity_poly.pdbx_strand_id
1 'polypeptide(L)'
;MEAIILILLSGFALVGVVYTILYLISSYKSRFPDNGIKLILYLPHNSGSKLEGLVRQIYYEEIPEKFMTDGKVYLMISPQDIEAMEILEKLKKMYPIEVLPEQVSYCMIQREKYAND
;
A
#
# COMPACT_ATOMS: atom_id res chain seq x y z
N MET A 1 11.47 -27.85 -40.80
CA MET A 1 11.84 -26.53 -40.21
C MET A 1 10.58 -25.75 -39.84
N GLU A 2 9.62 -25.61 -40.76
CA GLU A 2 8.34 -24.89 -40.55
C GLU A 2 7.51 -25.41 -39.35
N ALA A 3 7.35 -26.73 -39.22
CA ALA A 3 6.62 -27.31 -38.09
C ALA A 3 7.23 -26.95 -36.72
N ILE A 4 8.56 -26.87 -36.63
CA ILE A 4 9.27 -26.50 -35.39
C ILE A 4 9.02 -25.02 -35.05
N ILE A 5 9.04 -24.15 -36.06
CA ILE A 5 8.76 -22.72 -35.90
C ILE A 5 7.30 -22.51 -35.44
N LEU A 6 6.35 -23.24 -36.03
CA LEU A 6 4.94 -23.17 -35.64
C LEU A 6 4.71 -23.64 -34.20
N ILE A 7 5.40 -24.71 -33.77
CA ILE A 7 5.34 -25.19 -32.38
C ILE A 7 5.87 -24.13 -31.42
N LEU A 8 7.00 -23.49 -31.74
CA LEU A 8 7.56 -22.40 -30.94
C LEU A 8 6.60 -21.20 -30.86
N LEU A 9 6.05 -20.76 -32.00
CA LEU A 9 5.11 -19.64 -32.05
C LEU A 9 3.85 -19.93 -31.22
N SER A 10 3.31 -21.13 -31.34
CA SER A 10 2.15 -21.57 -30.56
C SER A 10 2.46 -21.59 -29.07
N GLY A 11 3.67 -22.00 -28.67
CA GLY A 11 4.11 -21.96 -27.28
C GLY A 11 4.16 -20.53 -26.73
N PHE A 12 4.77 -19.60 -27.46
CA PHE A 12 4.82 -18.19 -27.05
C PHE A 12 3.44 -17.55 -27.00
N ALA A 13 2.57 -17.84 -27.97
CA ALA A 13 1.20 -17.36 -27.97
C ALA A 13 0.43 -17.85 -26.74
N LEU A 14 0.57 -19.13 -26.38
CA LEU A 14 -0.08 -19.71 -25.21
C LEU A 14 0.44 -19.08 -23.90
N VAL A 15 1.75 -18.89 -23.77
CA VAL A 15 2.34 -18.19 -22.61
C VAL A 15 1.81 -16.76 -22.50
N GLY A 16 1.73 -16.03 -23.62
CA GLY A 16 1.18 -14.68 -23.66
C GLY A 16 -0.29 -14.61 -23.22
N VAL A 17 -1.11 -15.56 -23.69
CA VAL A 17 -2.52 -15.67 -23.30
C VAL A 17 -2.65 -15.97 -21.80
N VAL A 18 -1.88 -16.93 -21.28
CA VAL A 18 -1.91 -17.28 -19.84
C VAL A 18 -1.50 -16.07 -18.99
N TYR A 19 -0.44 -15.36 -19.36
CA TYR A 19 0.00 -14.17 -18.64
C TYR A 19 -1.06 -13.06 -18.66
N THR A 20 -1.72 -12.86 -19.80
CA THR A 20 -2.79 -11.86 -19.95
C THR A 20 -4.00 -12.22 -19.10
N ILE A 21 -4.39 -13.50 -19.04
CA ILE A 21 -5.48 -13.97 -18.18
C ILE A 21 -5.13 -13.76 -16.71
N LEU A 22 -3.92 -14.12 -16.28
CA LEU A 22 -3.47 -13.91 -14.90
C LEU A 22 -3.46 -12.42 -14.52
N TYR A 23 -3.00 -11.56 -15.42
CA TYR A 23 -3.02 -10.11 -15.23
C TYR A 23 -4.46 -9.56 -15.10
N LEU A 24 -5.38 -10.02 -15.96
CA LEU A 24 -6.80 -9.64 -15.87
C LEU A 24 -7.43 -10.10 -14.56
N ILE A 25 -7.13 -11.32 -14.11
CA ILE A 25 -7.64 -11.86 -12.84
C ILE A 25 -7.08 -11.07 -11.66
N SER A 26 -5.78 -10.74 -11.64
CA SER A 26 -5.20 -9.94 -10.55
C SER A 26 -5.80 -8.54 -10.50
N SER A 27 -5.95 -7.90 -11.66
CA SER A 27 -6.59 -6.58 -11.79
C SER A 27 -8.06 -6.60 -11.35
N TYR A 28 -8.79 -7.69 -11.61
CA TYR A 28 -10.17 -7.83 -11.15
C TYR A 28 -10.27 -8.06 -9.63
N LYS A 29 -9.33 -8.82 -9.05
CA LYS A 29 -9.31 -9.14 -7.61
C LYS A 29 -9.00 -7.92 -6.73
N SER A 30 -8.31 -6.91 -7.27
CA SER A 30 -8.09 -5.61 -6.62
C SER A 30 -9.40 -4.82 -6.37
N ARG A 31 -10.50 -5.13 -7.07
CA ARG A 31 -11.83 -4.63 -6.69
C ARG A 31 -12.45 -5.50 -5.60
N PHE A 32 -11.80 -5.60 -4.45
CA PHE A 32 -12.56 -5.92 -3.24
C PHE A 32 -13.67 -4.86 -3.09
N PRO A 33 -14.91 -5.25 -2.76
CA PRO A 33 -15.93 -4.27 -2.42
C PRO A 33 -15.37 -3.32 -1.35
N ASP A 34 -15.66 -2.02 -1.50
CA ASP A 34 -15.18 -0.99 -0.60
C ASP A 34 -15.67 -1.25 0.83
N ASN A 35 -14.86 -2.01 1.57
CA ASN A 35 -15.08 -2.30 2.97
C ASN A 35 -14.63 -1.12 3.85
N GLY A 36 -14.14 -0.01 3.26
CA GLY A 36 -13.70 1.18 3.97
C GLY A 36 -12.44 0.97 4.83
N ILE A 37 -11.66 -0.09 4.57
CA ILE A 37 -10.48 -0.43 5.37
C ILE A 37 -9.31 0.45 4.92
N LYS A 38 -8.78 1.24 5.86
CA LYS A 38 -7.63 2.13 5.66
C LYS A 38 -6.48 1.73 6.59
N LEU A 39 -5.28 1.60 6.03
CA LEU A 39 -4.04 1.40 6.78
C LEU A 39 -3.46 2.77 7.16
N ILE A 40 -3.42 3.03 8.46
CA ILE A 40 -2.79 4.23 9.01
C ILE A 40 -1.49 3.82 9.69
N LEU A 41 -0.38 4.33 9.20
CA LEU A 41 0.94 4.20 9.80
C LEU A 41 1.23 5.43 10.65
N TYR A 42 1.32 5.21 11.96
CA TYR A 42 1.76 6.21 12.91
C TYR A 42 3.27 6.07 13.11
N LEU A 43 4.02 7.10 12.75
CA LEU A 43 5.46 7.14 13.01
C LEU A 43 5.74 7.94 14.29
N PRO A 44 6.36 7.33 15.31
CA PRO A 44 6.83 8.06 16.48
C PRO A 44 7.96 9.03 16.08
N HIS A 45 8.17 10.08 16.88
CA HIS A 45 9.26 11.03 16.66
C HIS A 45 10.62 10.33 16.48
N ASN A 46 11.44 10.85 15.56
CA ASN A 46 12.81 10.38 15.31
C ASN A 46 12.89 8.99 14.64
N SER A 47 11.81 8.53 14.00
CA SER A 47 11.78 7.27 13.24
C SER A 47 11.83 7.46 11.72
N GLY A 48 12.10 8.69 11.25
CA GLY A 48 12.17 9.05 9.83
C GLY A 48 13.10 8.17 8.99
N SER A 49 14.24 7.76 9.53
CA SER A 49 15.20 6.88 8.84
C SER A 49 14.65 5.50 8.48
N LYS A 50 13.60 5.02 9.17
CA LYS A 50 12.95 3.72 8.89
C LYS A 50 11.73 3.86 7.97
N LEU A 51 11.27 5.08 7.70
CA LEU A 51 10.07 5.34 6.89
C LEU A 51 10.19 4.74 5.49
N GLU A 52 11.33 4.96 4.83
CA GLU A 52 11.54 4.47 3.47
C GLU A 52 11.48 2.94 3.40
N GLY A 53 12.16 2.25 4.31
CA GLY A 53 12.17 0.78 4.36
C GLY A 53 10.77 0.22 4.58
N LEU A 54 10.03 0.80 5.54
CA LEU A 54 8.66 0.39 5.84
C LEU A 54 7.72 0.59 4.64
N VAL A 55 7.73 1.78 4.03
CA VAL A 55 6.88 2.08 2.89
C VAL A 55 7.20 1.14 1.73
N ARG A 56 8.49 0.99 1.37
CA ARG A 56 8.90 0.07 0.29
C ARG A 56 8.47 -1.37 0.57
N GLN A 57 8.61 -1.84 1.80
CA GLN A 57 8.20 -3.19 2.18
C GLN A 57 6.69 -3.38 2.04
N ILE A 58 5.88 -2.39 2.47
CA ILE A 58 4.42 -2.46 2.40
C ILE A 58 3.94 -2.60 0.95
N TYR A 59 4.53 -1.83 0.03
CA TYR A 59 4.20 -1.95 -1.39
C TYR A 59 4.78 -3.20 -2.03
N TYR A 60 5.97 -3.64 -1.62
CA TYR A 60 6.57 -4.88 -2.12
C TYR A 60 5.75 -6.11 -1.76
N GLU A 61 5.15 -6.14 -0.56
CA GLU A 61 4.26 -7.21 -0.13
C GLU A 61 2.82 -7.08 -0.70
N GLU A 62 2.57 -6.04 -1.49
CA GLU A 62 1.27 -5.70 -2.09
C GLU A 62 0.16 -5.58 -1.03
N ILE A 63 0.50 -5.12 0.18
CA ILE A 63 -0.46 -4.97 1.28
C ILE A 63 -1.63 -4.06 0.89
N PRO A 64 -1.40 -2.88 0.25
CA PRO A 64 -2.50 -2.02 -0.16
C PRO A 64 -3.45 -2.70 -1.15
N GLU A 65 -2.93 -3.48 -2.10
CA GLU A 65 -3.76 -4.18 -3.10
C GLU A 65 -4.54 -5.36 -2.50
N LYS A 66 -3.99 -6.00 -1.47
CA LYS A 66 -4.59 -7.18 -0.83
C LYS A 66 -5.63 -6.82 0.23
N PHE A 67 -5.45 -5.71 0.94
CA PHE A 67 -6.23 -5.39 2.14
C PHE A 67 -6.97 -4.06 2.09
N MET A 68 -6.55 -3.12 1.24
CA MET A 68 -7.09 -1.77 1.23
C MET A 68 -7.94 -1.52 -0.01
N THR A 69 -8.98 -0.71 0.15
CA THR A 69 -9.87 -0.42 -0.98
C THR A 69 -9.30 0.67 -1.89
N ASP A 70 -8.67 1.69 -1.33
CA ASP A 70 -8.13 2.82 -2.10
C ASP A 70 -6.69 2.60 -2.58
N GLY A 71 -6.04 1.51 -2.16
CA GLY A 71 -4.66 1.20 -2.50
C GLY A 71 -3.65 2.23 -1.98
N LYS A 72 -4.05 3.12 -1.06
CA LYS A 72 -3.22 4.21 -0.57
C LYS A 72 -2.72 3.96 0.84
N VAL A 73 -1.47 4.27 1.13
CA VAL A 73 -0.97 4.22 2.51
C VAL A 73 -1.17 5.58 3.18
N TYR A 74 -1.84 5.60 4.34
CA TYR A 74 -2.02 6.81 5.12
C TYR A 74 -0.92 6.93 6.18
N LEU A 75 -0.27 8.09 6.24
CA LEU A 75 0.81 8.37 7.19
C LEU A 75 0.44 9.49 8.14
N MET A 76 0.62 9.25 9.44
CA MET A 76 0.67 10.29 10.46
C MET A 76 2.14 10.50 10.84
N ILE A 77 2.68 11.64 10.42
CA ILE A 77 4.06 12.06 10.69
C ILE A 77 4.00 13.47 11.26
N SER A 78 4.85 13.75 12.25
CA SER A 78 4.98 15.10 12.78
C SER A 78 5.65 16.02 11.75
N PRO A 79 5.06 17.17 11.39
CA PRO A 79 5.64 18.13 10.45
C PRO A 79 6.92 18.78 11.00
N GLN A 80 7.23 18.58 12.27
CA GLN A 80 8.47 19.05 12.90
C GLN A 80 9.69 18.17 12.54
N ASP A 81 9.46 16.94 12.04
CA ASP A 81 10.52 16.02 11.61
C ASP A 81 10.89 16.29 10.14
N ILE A 82 11.86 17.19 9.94
CA ILE A 82 12.30 17.65 8.61
C ILE A 82 12.85 16.48 7.77
N GLU A 83 13.59 15.56 8.39
CA GLU A 83 14.18 14.41 7.71
C GLU A 83 13.09 13.46 7.19
N ALA A 84 12.10 13.14 8.04
CA ALA A 84 10.97 12.31 7.65
C ALA A 84 10.13 12.96 6.53
N MET A 85 9.95 14.28 6.58
CA MET A 85 9.22 15.03 5.54
C MET A 85 9.95 15.04 4.19
N GLU A 86 11.27 15.15 4.18
CA GLU A 86 12.06 15.09 2.93
C GLU A 86 11.96 13.70 2.28
N ILE A 87 12.06 12.64 3.08
CA ILE A 87 11.91 11.25 2.62
C ILE A 87 10.49 11.03 2.09
N LEU A 88 9.48 11.53 2.79
CA LEU A 88 8.08 11.41 2.42
C LEU A 88 7.78 12.05 1.05
N GLU A 89 8.33 13.23 0.77
CA GLU A 89 8.17 13.89 -0.53
C GLU A 89 8.80 13.09 -1.67
N LYS A 90 9.89 12.37 -1.43
CA LYS A 90 10.48 11.44 -2.41
C LYS A 90 9.57 10.22 -2.61
N LEU A 91 9.01 9.67 -1.53
CA LEU A 91 8.16 8.47 -1.59
C LEU A 91 6.80 8.74 -2.26
N LYS A 92 6.19 9.91 -2.03
CA LYS A 92 4.92 10.31 -2.68
C LYS A 92 4.99 10.32 -4.21
N LYS A 93 6.18 10.50 -4.79
CA LYS A 93 6.38 10.47 -6.25
C LYS A 93 6.36 9.05 -6.83
N MET A 94 6.67 8.04 -6.01
CA MET A 94 6.72 6.63 -6.42
C MET A 94 5.50 5.83 -5.97
N TYR A 95 4.90 6.20 -4.84
CA TYR A 95 3.88 5.41 -4.17
C TYR A 95 2.65 6.26 -3.82
N PRO A 96 1.43 5.69 -3.90
CA PRO A 96 0.19 6.37 -3.54
C PRO A 96 0.07 6.59 -2.02
N ILE A 97 0.67 7.67 -1.53
CA ILE A 97 0.76 7.98 -0.10
C ILE A 97 -0.05 9.22 0.23
N GLU A 98 -0.83 9.16 1.30
CA GLU A 98 -1.64 10.29 1.80
C GLU A 98 -1.22 10.64 3.23
N VAL A 99 -0.97 11.93 3.49
CA VAL A 99 -0.52 12.40 4.80
C VAL A 99 -1.72 12.93 5.56
N LEU A 100 -1.98 12.35 6.72
CA LEU A 100 -3.05 12.78 7.60
C LEU A 100 -2.58 13.98 8.45
N PRO A 101 -3.45 14.97 8.69
CA PRO A 101 -3.13 16.08 9.57
C PRO A 101 -2.86 15.57 10.99
N GLU A 102 -1.90 16.20 11.65
CA GLU A 102 -1.36 15.81 12.97
C GLU A 102 -2.42 15.81 14.09
N GLN A 103 -3.57 16.44 13.86
CA GLN A 103 -4.69 16.45 14.78
C GLN A 103 -6.02 16.43 14.01
N VAL A 104 -6.67 15.29 14.04
CA VAL A 104 -8.12 15.27 14.23
C VAL A 104 -8.32 14.48 15.51
N SER A 105 -8.95 15.09 16.51
CA SER A 105 -9.48 14.38 17.67
C SER A 105 -10.42 13.28 17.18
N TYR A 106 -9.87 12.14 16.80
CA TYR A 106 -10.64 10.91 16.87
C TYR A 106 -10.97 10.77 18.34
N CYS A 107 -12.26 10.73 18.66
CA CYS A 107 -12.74 10.36 19.98
C CYS A 107 -12.17 8.97 20.28
N MET A 108 -10.98 8.91 20.87
CA MET A 108 -10.55 7.72 21.56
C MET A 108 -11.56 7.54 22.68
N ILE A 109 -12.38 6.49 22.58
CA ILE A 109 -13.23 6.06 23.68
C ILE A 109 -12.25 5.62 24.78
N GLN A 110 -11.87 6.57 25.63
CA GLN A 110 -11.14 6.29 26.84
C GLN A 110 -12.14 5.57 27.75
N ARG A 111 -11.85 4.32 28.05
CA ARG A 111 -12.61 3.54 29.01
C ARG A 111 -12.51 4.27 30.35
N GLU A 112 -13.56 4.98 30.72
CA GLU A 112 -13.69 5.63 32.03
C GLU A 112 -13.39 4.57 33.09
N LYS A 113 -12.30 4.77 33.83
CA LYS A 113 -12.10 4.05 35.09
C LYS A 113 -13.21 4.52 36.01
N TYR A 114 -14.21 3.67 36.22
CA TYR A 114 -15.06 3.77 37.41
C TYR A 114 -14.12 3.64 38.61
N ALA A 115 -13.73 4.78 39.17
CA ALA A 115 -13.24 4.86 40.52
C ALA A 115 -14.46 4.61 41.41
N ASN A 116 -14.55 3.39 41.94
CA ASN A 116 -15.40 3.13 43.10
C ASN A 116 -14.71 3.80 44.30
N ASP A 117 -15.31 4.88 44.78
CA ASP A 117 -15.28 5.27 46.19
C ASP A 117 -15.96 4.19 47.05
#